data_AF-A0A377ZHK9-F1
#
_entry.id   AF-A0A377ZHK9-F1
#
_cell.length_a   1.000
_cell.length_b   1.000
_cell.length_c   1.000
_cell.angle_alpha   90.00
_cell.angle_beta   90.00
_cell.angle_gamma   90.00
#
_symmetry.space_group_name_H-M   'P 1'
#
loop_
_entity.id
_entity.type
_entity.pdbx_description
1 polymer ?
#
loop_
_entity_poly.entity_id
_entity_poly.type
_entity_poly.pdbx_seq_one_letter_code
_entity_poly.pdbx_strand_id
1 'polypeptide(L)'
;MPDASAESLSLAAGDFFIEHGIELRLGEAVATIDREARLVRDAEGHEIHWDKLVLATGSYPFVPPIPGNDLAGCFVYRTLDDLDRIAAHAAAAKSGWLSAAGCSGWRRPTP
;
A
#
# COMPACT_ATOMS: atom_id res chain seq x y z
N MET A 1 -8.70 7.86 -21.15
CA MET A 1 -8.05 7.68 -19.83
C MET A 1 -6.60 7.35 -20.14
N PRO A 2 -5.60 8.02 -19.54
CA PRO A 2 -4.21 7.57 -19.65
C PRO A 2 -4.14 6.09 -19.24
N ASP A 3 -3.21 5.34 -19.82
CA ASP A 3 -3.01 3.93 -19.47
C ASP A 3 -2.57 3.88 -17.99
N ALA A 4 -3.38 3.26 -17.13
CA ALA A 4 -3.07 3.10 -15.71
C ALA A 4 -2.11 1.92 -15.50
N SER A 5 -1.13 1.78 -16.40
CA SER A 5 -0.13 0.73 -16.35
C SER A 5 0.84 0.97 -15.18
N ALA A 6 1.44 -0.09 -14.65
CA ALA A 6 2.42 0.04 -13.57
C ALA A 6 3.61 0.94 -13.99
N GLU A 7 4.00 0.91 -15.27
CA GLU A 7 5.05 1.76 -15.81
C GLU A 7 4.68 3.25 -15.80
N SER A 8 3.46 3.61 -16.19
CA SER A 8 3.02 5.01 -16.21
C SER A 8 2.89 5.63 -14.81
N LEU A 9 2.74 4.77 -13.78
CA LEU A 9 2.65 5.15 -12.37
C LEU A 9 4.00 5.06 -11.63
N SER A 10 5.08 4.63 -12.29
CA SER A 10 6.39 4.52 -11.66
C SER A 10 6.97 5.89 -11.33
N LEU A 11 7.54 6.03 -10.13
CA LEU A 11 8.21 7.27 -9.69
C LEU A 11 9.60 7.45 -10.29
N ALA A 12 10.22 6.34 -10.73
CA ALA A 12 11.54 6.33 -11.33
C ALA A 12 11.49 5.52 -12.63
N ALA A 13 12.03 6.09 -13.71
CA ALA A 13 12.01 5.48 -15.03
C ALA A 13 13.28 4.66 -15.29
N GLY A 14 13.14 3.53 -15.99
CA GLY A 14 14.26 2.73 -16.49
C GLY A 14 15.26 2.34 -15.39
N ASP A 15 16.55 2.53 -15.69
CA ASP A 15 17.66 2.10 -14.85
C ASP A 15 18.09 3.13 -13.79
N PHE A 16 17.24 4.12 -13.46
CA PHE A 16 17.54 5.21 -12.53
C PHE A 16 18.25 4.75 -11.24
N PHE A 17 17.75 3.69 -10.60
CA PHE A 17 18.36 3.19 -9.37
C PHE A 17 19.79 2.67 -9.58
N ILE A 18 20.03 1.95 -10.68
CA ILE A 18 21.36 1.43 -11.03
C ILE A 18 22.31 2.58 -11.35
N GLU A 19 21.88 3.54 -12.16
CA GLU A 19 22.68 4.72 -12.55
C GLU A 19 23.12 5.56 -11.34
N HIS A 20 22.30 5.59 -10.30
CA HIS A 20 22.60 6.30 -9.05
C HIS A 20 23.24 5.43 -7.96
N GLY A 21 23.60 4.18 -8.26
CA GLY A 21 24.23 3.26 -7.29
C GLY A 21 23.31 2.90 -6.12
N ILE A 22 21.99 2.93 -6.33
CA ILE A 22 20.98 2.57 -5.35
C ILE A 22 20.64 1.09 -5.54
N GLU A 23 20.90 0.30 -4.51
CA GLU A 23 20.45 -1.09 -4.47
C GLU A 23 18.96 -1.15 -4.12
N LEU A 24 18.15 -1.59 -5.09
CA LEU A 24 16.72 -1.76 -4.91
C LEU A 24 16.40 -3.24 -4.65
N ARG A 25 15.89 -3.54 -3.45
CA ARG A 25 15.44 -4.88 -3.07
C ARG A 25 13.92 -4.93 -3.00
N LEU A 26 13.30 -5.50 -4.03
CA LEU A 26 11.85 -5.65 -4.12
C LEU A 26 11.41 -7.02 -3.60
N GLY A 27 10.22 -7.10 -3.01
CA GLY A 27 9.70 -8.35 -2.43
C GLY A 27 10.34 -8.73 -1.07
N GLU A 28 11.34 -7.99 -0.61
CA GLU A 28 12.00 -8.22 0.67
C GLU A 28 11.35 -7.38 1.78
N ALA A 29 10.46 -8.00 2.56
CA ALA A 29 9.85 -7.36 3.71
C ALA A 29 10.77 -7.44 4.94
N VAL A 30 11.13 -6.29 5.51
CA VAL A 30 11.87 -6.23 6.79
C VAL A 30 10.95 -6.65 7.93
N ALA A 31 11.32 -7.71 8.64
CA ALA A 31 10.54 -8.30 9.74
C ALA A 31 10.97 -7.74 11.12
N THR A 32 12.27 -7.52 11.32
CA THR A 32 12.80 -7.04 12.62
C THR A 32 13.94 -6.05 12.44
N ILE A 33 14.12 -5.19 13.46
CA ILE A 33 15.19 -4.18 13.51
C ILE A 33 15.91 -4.33 14.86
N ASP A 34 17.20 -4.65 14.81
CA ASP A 34 18.10 -4.59 15.97
C ASP A 34 18.87 -3.27 15.95
N ARG A 35 18.58 -2.41 16.91
CA ARG A 35 19.17 -1.07 16.99
C ARG A 35 20.52 -1.06 17.70
N GLU A 36 20.79 -2.05 18.54
CA GLU A 36 22.06 -2.16 19.25
C GLU A 36 23.13 -2.70 18.30
N ALA A 37 22.81 -3.77 17.58
CA ALA A 37 23.68 -4.36 16.55
C ALA A 37 23.68 -3.59 15.22
N ARG A 38 22.77 -2.60 15.06
CA ARG A 38 22.53 -1.82 13.83
C ARG A 38 22.31 -2.71 12.60
N LEU A 39 21.27 -3.53 12.71
CA LEU A 39 20.95 -4.65 11.83
C LEU A 39 19.45 -4.63 11.54
N VAL A 40 19.06 -4.96 10.31
CA VAL A 40 17.68 -5.34 9.97
C VAL A 40 17.66 -6.78 9.48
N ARG A 41 16.57 -7.50 9.79
CA ARG A 41 16.32 -8.83 9.25
C ARG A 41 15.07 -8.84 8.41
N ASP A 42 15.16 -9.41 7.22
CA ASP A 42 14.00 -9.67 6.38
C ASP A 42 13.18 -10.88 6.89
N ALA A 43 12.07 -11.16 6.21
CA ALA A 43 11.21 -12.31 6.54
C ALA A 43 11.86 -13.68 6.27
N GLU A 44 12.92 -13.73 5.47
CA GLU A 44 13.66 -14.95 5.13
C GLU A 44 14.86 -15.18 6.08
N GLY A 45 15.19 -14.17 6.91
CA GLY A 45 16.27 -14.20 7.89
C GLY A 45 17.58 -13.58 7.40
N HIS A 46 17.63 -12.96 6.23
CA HIS A 46 18.81 -12.24 5.76
C HIS A 46 19.09 -11.01 6.60
N GLU A 47 20.36 -10.77 6.87
CA GLU A 47 20.83 -9.69 7.72
C GLU A 47 21.46 -8.56 6.91
N ILE A 48 21.03 -7.33 7.16
CA ILE A 48 21.59 -6.13 6.53
C ILE A 48 22.02 -5.15 7.62
N HIS A 49 23.31 -4.84 7.66
CA HIS A 49 23.87 -3.83 8.57
C HIS A 49 23.70 -2.42 8.01
N TRP A 50 23.55 -1.44 8.91
CA TRP A 50 23.36 -0.05 8.52
C TRP A 50 24.13 0.92 9.42
N ASP A 51 24.58 2.03 8.82
CA ASP A 51 25.08 3.19 9.56
C ASP A 51 23.95 4.16 9.92
N LYS A 52 22.97 4.27 9.01
CA LYS A 52 21.78 5.11 9.13
C LYS A 52 20.58 4.34 8.62
N LEU A 53 19.47 4.42 9.36
CA LEU A 53 18.21 3.76 9.03
C LEU A 53 17.10 4.79 8.87
N VAL A 54 16.43 4.79 7.72
CA VAL A 54 15.26 5.61 7.42
C VAL A 54 14.05 4.70 7.28
N LEU A 55 13.01 4.92 8.07
CA LEU A 55 11.77 4.14 8.02
C LEU A 55 10.76 4.85 7.11
N ALA A 56 10.58 4.31 5.91
CA ALA A 56 9.64 4.81 4.90
C ALA A 56 8.52 3.79 4.61
N THR A 57 8.08 3.03 5.62
CA THR A 57 7.11 1.93 5.47
C THR A 57 5.68 2.37 5.16
N GLY A 58 5.41 3.68 5.12
CA GLY A 58 4.07 4.23 4.94
C GLY A 58 3.13 3.91 6.10
N SER A 59 1.84 3.75 5.81
CA SER A 59 0.80 3.43 6.79
C SER A 59 -0.21 2.42 6.22
N TYR A 60 -0.85 1.65 7.11
CA TYR A 60 -1.91 0.72 6.75
C TYR A 60 -3.29 1.38 6.96
N PRO A 61 -4.26 1.18 6.05
CA PRO A 61 -5.61 1.70 6.19
C PRO A 61 -6.32 1.08 7.40
N PHE A 62 -6.71 1.91 8.36
CA PHE A 62 -7.49 1.48 9.51
C PHE A 62 -8.93 1.17 9.09
N VAL A 63 -9.38 -0.06 9.33
CA VAL A 63 -10.78 -0.47 9.13
C VAL A 63 -11.48 -0.49 10.50
N PRO A 64 -12.44 0.42 10.75
CA PRO A 64 -13.20 0.39 11.99
C PRO A 64 -13.98 -0.93 12.16
N PRO A 65 -14.18 -1.41 13.39
CA PRO A 65 -15.03 -2.58 13.64
C PRO A 65 -16.50 -2.20 13.41
N ILE A 66 -16.95 -2.32 12.17
CA ILE A 66 -18.36 -2.15 11.76
C ILE A 66 -18.89 -3.50 11.26
N PRO A 67 -20.15 -3.86 11.58
CA PRO A 67 -20.74 -5.09 11.09
C PRO A 67 -20.68 -5.18 9.55
N GLY A 68 -20.14 -6.28 9.04
CA GLY A 68 -20.05 -6.56 7.60
C GLY A 68 -18.84 -5.94 6.88
N ASN A 69 -17.82 -5.46 7.60
CA ASN A 69 -16.57 -4.98 6.99
C ASN A 69 -15.74 -6.07 6.29
N ASP A 70 -16.08 -7.33 6.51
CA ASP A 70 -15.45 -8.55 5.98
C ASP A 70 -16.28 -9.23 4.87
N LEU A 71 -17.41 -8.63 4.47
CA LEU A 71 -18.27 -9.17 3.41
C LEU A 71 -17.58 -9.12 2.03
N ALA A 72 -17.93 -10.09 1.18
CA ALA A 72 -17.53 -10.07 -0.23
C ALA A 72 -18.05 -8.80 -0.92
N GLY A 73 -17.14 -8.00 -1.47
CA GLY A 73 -17.45 -6.68 -2.06
C GLY A 73 -17.04 -5.48 -1.18
N CYS A 74 -16.57 -5.72 0.06
CA CYS A 74 -15.90 -4.72 0.87
C CYS A 74 -14.41 -4.69 0.54
N PHE A 75 -13.93 -3.57 0.00
CA PHE A 75 -12.54 -3.38 -0.37
C PHE A 75 -11.93 -2.22 0.44
N VAL A 76 -10.64 -2.33 0.67
CA VAL A 76 -9.81 -1.23 1.16
C VAL A 76 -8.93 -0.79 0.00
N TYR A 77 -8.70 0.51 -0.14
CA TYR A 77 -7.95 1.07 -1.26
C TYR A 77 -6.56 1.52 -0.80
N ARG A 78 -5.50 0.80 -1.19
CA ARG A 78 -4.11 1.24 -0.97
C ARG A 78 -3.11 0.80 -2.04
N THR A 79 -3.28 -0.38 -2.61
CA THR A 79 -2.34 -1.01 -3.56
C THR A 79 -2.93 -1.07 -4.97
N LEU A 80 -2.09 -1.36 -5.96
CA LEU A 80 -2.56 -1.61 -7.34
C LEU A 80 -3.48 -2.85 -7.40
N ASP A 81 -3.18 -3.89 -6.62
CA ASP A 81 -4.04 -5.08 -6.51
C ASP A 81 -5.43 -4.73 -5.99
N ASP A 82 -5.53 -3.82 -5.02
CA ASP A 82 -6.82 -3.32 -4.55
C ASP A 82 -7.61 -2.64 -5.68
N LEU A 83 -6.95 -1.87 -6.54
CA LEU A 83 -7.58 -1.24 -7.70
C LEU A 83 -8.11 -2.27 -8.70
N ASP A 84 -7.30 -3.29 -9.02
CA ASP A 84 -7.69 -4.34 -9.94
C ASP A 84 -8.92 -5.10 -9.43
N ARG A 85 -8.94 -5.43 -8.12
CA ARG A 85 -10.06 -6.12 -7.48
C ARG A 85 -11.32 -5.25 -7.42
N ILE A 86 -11.18 -3.96 -7.11
CA ILE A 86 -12.28 -3.01 -7.13
C ILE A 86 -12.85 -2.86 -8.56
N ALA A 87 -11.99 -2.69 -9.57
CA ALA A 87 -12.39 -2.52 -10.95
C ALA A 87 -13.14 -3.75 -11.48
N ALA A 88 -12.64 -4.96 -11.21
CA ALA A 88 -13.29 -6.21 -11.56
C ALA A 88 -14.67 -6.36 -10.92
N HIS A 89 -14.79 -6.00 -9.63
CA HIS A 89 -16.07 -6.07 -8.92
C HIS A 89 -17.07 -5.01 -9.43
N ALA A 90 -16.60 -3.78 -9.66
CA ALA A 90 -17.41 -2.67 -10.14
C ALA A 90 -18.00 -2.95 -11.53
N ALA A 91 -17.29 -3.67 -12.40
CA ALA A 91 -17.77 -4.03 -13.73
C ALA A 91 -19.07 -4.86 -13.70
N ALA A 92 -19.32 -5.61 -12.62
CA ALA A 92 -20.53 -6.42 -12.43
C ALA A 92 -21.58 -5.75 -11.52
N ALA A 93 -21.26 -4.62 -10.88
CA ALA A 93 -22.11 -3.96 -9.91
C ALA A 93 -23.04 -2.91 -10.56
N LYS A 94 -24.26 -2.76 -10.03
CA LYS A 94 -25.21 -1.72 -10.47
C LYS A 94 -25.07 -0.41 -9.69
N SER A 95 -24.53 -0.47 -8.48
CA SER A 95 -24.30 0.65 -7.57
C SER A 95 -23.18 0.31 -6.59
N GLY A 96 -22.53 1.32 -6.04
CA GLY A 96 -21.47 1.17 -5.05
C GLY A 96 -21.55 2.28 -4.00
N TRP A 97 -20.96 2.03 -2.83
CA TRP A 97 -20.88 2.98 -1.73
C TRP A 97 -19.44 3.10 -1.26
N LEU A 98 -19.01 4.32 -0.96
CA LEU A 98 -17.66 4.62 -0.50
C LEU A 98 -17.71 5.18 0.92
N SER A 99 -16.98 4.52 1.82
CA SER A 99 -16.73 5.01 3.17
C SER A 99 -15.40 5.76 3.19
N ALA A 100 -15.44 7.09 3.15
CA ALA A 100 -14.23 7.91 3.28
C ALA A 100 -13.97 8.23 4.76
N ALA A 101 -12.91 7.67 5.34
CA ALA A 101 -12.41 8.08 6.65
C ALA A 101 -11.63 9.40 6.52
N GLY A 102 -12.33 10.50 6.25
CA GLY A 102 -11.77 11.86 6.23
C GLY A 102 -12.03 12.61 7.53
N CYS A 103 -11.03 13.38 8.00
CA CYS A 103 -11.19 14.29 9.14
C CYS A 103 -12.29 15.33 8.88
N SER A 104 -13.27 15.37 9.80
CA SER A 104 -14.24 16.45 10.02
C SER A 104 -15.33 16.66 8.97
N GLY A 105 -16.55 16.26 9.34
CA GLY A 105 -17.79 16.91 8.92
C GLY A 105 -18.53 16.19 7.80
N TRP A 106 -19.43 15.27 8.16
CA TRP A 106 -20.49 14.84 7.24
C TRP A 106 -21.85 14.84 7.92
N ARG A 107 -22.75 15.64 7.33
CA ARG A 107 -24.17 15.77 7.65
C ARG A 107 -24.90 14.61 6.98
N ARG A 108 -25.88 13.99 7.67
CA ARG A 108 -26.71 12.93 7.07
C ARG A 108 -27.44 13.47 5.83
N PRO A 109 -27.60 12.66 4.77
CA PRO A 109 -28.69 12.89 3.83
C PRO A 109 -30.00 12.59 4.55
N THR A 110 -30.86 13.59 4.68
CA THR A 110 -32.27 13.36 5.01
C THR A 110 -32.99 12.75 3.80
N PRO A 111 -34.04 11.94 4.03
CA PRO A 111 -34.81 11.30 2.95
C PRO A 111 -35.47 12.31 2.01
#